data_AF-A0A2E2D650-F1
#
_entry.id   AF-A0A2E2D650-F1
#
_cell.length_a   1.000
_cell.length_b   1.000
_cell.length_c   1.000
_cell.angle_alpha   90.00
_cell.angle_beta   90.00
_cell.angle_gamma   90.00
#
_symmetry.space_group_name_H-M   'P 1'
#
loop_
_entity.id
_entity.type
_entity.pdbx_description
1 polymer ?
#
loop_
_entity_poly.entity_id
_entity_poly.type
_entity_poly.pdbx_seq_one_letter_code
_entity_poly.pdbx_strand_id
1 'polypeptide(L)'
;MYKDSVEFSIYGPTISGQGEAQSKVFRKVVGKRGTWYVAIQENSEDNIYVVTNNKNGMAGATLKFTLEDGSVEDVHAPWHSNGEDLFKDTGIDVRGHSYHTYVISLGRHRSEGTSWSRPDVHTEVLECASEPILIGHEEIKERAKKFAQQFKQKVWVSYKGLGGGCAGWEDYKEG
;
A
#
# COMPACT_ATOMS: atom_id res chain seq x y z
N MET A 1 -6.49 16.05 -20.21
CA MET A 1 -6.89 15.15 -21.31
C MET A 1 -6.30 13.80 -20.93
N TYR A 2 -7.11 12.85 -20.44
CA TYR A 2 -6.59 11.53 -20.04
C TYR A 2 -6.13 10.79 -21.30
N LYS A 3 -5.04 10.03 -21.20
CA LYS A 3 -4.48 9.28 -22.32
C LYS A 3 -5.47 8.18 -22.73
N ASP A 4 -5.64 7.95 -24.03
CA ASP A 4 -6.47 6.86 -24.55
C ASP A 4 -6.00 5.48 -24.04
N SER A 5 -4.71 5.37 -23.71
CA SER A 5 -4.13 4.21 -23.04
C SER A 5 -2.95 4.54 -22.12
N VAL A 6 -2.70 3.68 -21.14
CA VAL A 6 -1.57 3.76 -20.20
C VAL A 6 -1.02 2.36 -19.92
N GLU A 7 0.29 2.21 -19.95
CA GLU A 7 0.98 1.03 -19.44
C GLU A 7 1.09 1.10 -17.91
N PHE A 8 0.66 0.05 -17.21
CA PHE A 8 0.73 -0.01 -15.75
C PHE A 8 1.05 -1.42 -15.25
N SER A 9 2.04 -1.55 -14.38
CA SER A 9 2.34 -2.80 -13.64
C SER A 9 2.05 -2.58 -12.17
N ILE A 10 1.39 -3.56 -11.54
CA ILE A 10 1.19 -3.63 -10.09
C ILE A 10 2.46 -4.05 -9.33
N TYR A 11 3.52 -4.42 -10.04
CA TYR A 11 4.80 -4.73 -9.41
C TYR A 11 5.51 -3.42 -9.02
N GLY A 12 5.77 -3.29 -7.71
CA GLY A 12 6.52 -2.19 -7.13
C GLY A 12 8.03 -2.45 -7.15
N PRO A 13 8.83 -1.42 -6.82
CA PRO A 13 10.25 -1.63 -6.57
C PRO A 13 10.46 -2.64 -5.43
N THR A 14 11.45 -3.52 -5.57
CA THR A 14 11.89 -4.36 -4.45
C THR A 14 12.64 -3.46 -3.46
N ILE A 15 12.02 -3.14 -2.32
CA ILE A 15 12.63 -2.30 -1.29
C ILE A 15 13.09 -3.17 -0.12
N SER A 16 14.27 -2.88 0.41
CA SER A 16 14.75 -3.52 1.64
C SER A 16 13.96 -2.97 2.83
N GLY A 17 13.10 -3.80 3.43
CA GLY A 17 12.36 -3.41 4.63
C GLY A 17 13.27 -3.05 5.82
N GLN A 18 14.52 -3.53 5.83
CA GLN A 18 15.54 -3.10 6.79
C GLN A 18 16.11 -1.71 6.47
N GLY A 19 16.40 -1.44 5.20
CA GLY A 19 16.90 -0.14 4.76
C GLY A 19 15.89 0.97 5.02
N GLU A 20 14.61 0.71 4.71
CA GLU A 20 13.52 1.65 5.01
C GLU A 20 13.45 1.93 6.51
N ALA A 21 13.38 0.90 7.35
CA ALA A 21 13.30 1.05 8.81
C ALA A 21 14.44 1.91 9.37
N GLN A 22 15.68 1.71 8.90
CA GLN A 22 16.83 2.45 9.43
C GLN A 22 16.89 3.92 8.99
N SER A 23 16.16 4.29 7.94
CA SER A 23 16.18 5.65 7.39
C SER A 23 15.19 6.62 8.04
N LYS A 24 14.32 6.13 8.93
CA LYS A 24 13.18 6.90 9.47
C LYS A 24 13.27 7.06 10.99
N VAL A 25 12.45 7.98 11.48
CA VAL A 25 12.18 8.18 12.91
C VAL A 25 10.81 7.60 13.23
N PHE A 26 10.67 6.94 14.37
CA PHE A 26 9.48 6.20 14.76
C PHE A 26 8.90 6.67 16.07
N ARG A 27 7.58 6.63 16.15
CA ARG A 27 6.85 6.61 17.41
C ARG A 27 6.68 5.17 17.86
N LYS A 28 7.06 4.90 19.12
CA LYS A 28 6.83 3.62 19.78
C LYS A 28 5.45 3.64 20.45
N VAL A 29 4.64 2.61 20.20
CA VAL A 29 3.28 2.48 20.74
C VAL A 29 3.10 1.09 21.32
N VAL A 30 2.60 0.99 22.55
CA VAL A 30 2.23 -0.30 23.14
C VAL A 30 0.76 -0.58 22.81
N GLY A 31 0.53 -1.59 21.98
CA GLY A 31 -0.81 -2.06 21.62
C GLY A 31 -1.23 -3.30 22.41
N LYS A 32 -2.42 -3.82 22.14
CA LYS A 32 -2.96 -5.00 22.83
C LYS A 32 -2.18 -6.29 22.48
N ARG A 33 -1.67 -6.39 21.24
CA ARG A 33 -0.98 -7.60 20.73
C ARG A 33 0.55 -7.50 20.71
N GLY A 34 1.11 -6.32 20.94
CA GLY A 34 2.54 -6.11 20.80
C GLY A 34 3.00 -4.67 20.87
N THR A 35 4.30 -4.48 20.69
CA THR A 35 4.92 -3.16 20.57
C THR A 35 5.00 -2.77 19.10
N TRP A 36 4.53 -1.58 18.79
CA TRP A 36 4.48 -1.02 17.45
C TRP A 36 5.49 0.09 17.28
N TYR A 37 6.05 0.17 16.08
CA TYR A 37 6.92 1.24 15.62
C TYR A 37 6.26 1.83 14.37
N VAL A 38 5.80 3.07 14.48
CA VAL A 38 5.09 3.78 13.42
C VAL A 38 5.96 4.93 12.95
N ALA A 39 6.32 4.97 11.67
CA ALA A 39 7.16 6.03 11.14
C ALA A 39 6.47 7.40 11.27
N ILE A 40 7.24 8.41 11.65
CA ILE A 40 6.81 9.81 11.73
C ILE A 40 7.09 10.44 10.37
N GLN A 41 6.13 10.30 9.46
CA GLN A 41 6.15 10.85 8.12
C GLN A 41 4.72 11.01 7.60
N GLU A 42 4.54 11.74 6.50
CA GLU A 42 3.23 11.96 5.88
C GLU A 42 2.56 10.64 5.46
N ASN A 43 3.33 9.73 4.86
CA ASN A 43 2.89 8.39 4.46
C ASN A 43 3.21 7.34 5.53
N SER A 44 2.77 7.56 6.77
CA SER A 44 3.10 6.68 7.91
C SER A 44 2.64 5.23 7.74
N GLU A 45 1.57 4.98 6.96
CA GLU A 45 1.04 3.62 6.74
C GLU A 45 2.02 2.71 6.00
N ASP A 46 2.93 3.30 5.20
CA ASP A 46 3.93 2.53 4.45
C ASP A 46 5.01 1.90 5.35
N ASN A 47 5.17 2.40 6.57
CA ASN A 47 6.27 2.04 7.47
C ASN A 47 5.77 1.79 8.89
N ILE A 48 5.02 0.70 9.04
CA ILE A 48 4.51 0.21 10.32
C ILE A 48 5.16 -1.14 10.61
N TYR A 49 5.73 -1.26 11.80
CA TYR A 49 6.33 -2.50 12.27
C TYR A 49 5.74 -2.90 13.61
N VAL A 50 5.59 -4.20 13.85
CA VAL A 50 5.06 -4.74 15.11
C VAL A 50 5.90 -5.91 15.60
N VAL A 51 6.26 -5.86 16.88
CA VAL A 51 6.87 -6.97 17.60
C VAL A 51 5.75 -7.74 18.27
N THR A 52 5.60 -9.00 17.87
CA THR A 52 4.67 -9.94 18.48
C THR A 52 5.45 -11.10 19.11
N ASN A 53 4.76 -12.04 19.72
CA ASN A 53 5.39 -13.25 20.28
C ASN A 53 6.01 -14.16 19.20
N ASN A 54 5.64 -13.98 17.92
CA ASN A 54 6.21 -14.73 16.81
C ASN A 54 7.52 -14.07 16.33
N LYS A 55 8.64 -14.75 16.56
CA LYS A 55 10.00 -14.26 16.27
C LYS A 55 10.51 -14.55 14.86
N ASN A 56 9.61 -14.73 13.89
CA ASN A 56 9.97 -14.99 12.49
C ASN A 56 9.79 -13.78 11.56
N GLY A 57 9.41 -12.61 12.10
CA GLY A 57 9.26 -11.39 11.31
C GLY A 57 10.57 -10.99 10.64
N MET A 58 10.49 -10.43 9.43
CA MET A 58 11.65 -10.00 8.65
C MET A 58 12.75 -11.08 8.54
N ALA A 59 12.35 -12.34 8.38
CA ALA A 59 13.25 -13.50 8.33
C ALA A 59 14.20 -13.63 9.53
N GLY A 60 13.78 -13.17 10.71
CA GLY A 60 14.57 -13.21 11.95
C GLY A 60 15.60 -12.08 12.08
N ALA A 61 15.61 -11.10 11.17
CA ALA A 61 16.55 -9.99 11.23
C ALA A 61 16.31 -9.08 12.44
N THR A 62 17.37 -8.46 12.95
CA THR A 62 17.27 -7.37 13.92
C THR A 62 17.29 -6.04 13.18
N LEU A 63 16.25 -5.23 13.36
CA LEU A 63 16.14 -3.89 12.81
C LEU A 63 16.50 -2.85 13.88
N LYS A 64 17.00 -1.69 13.44
CA LYS A 64 17.25 -0.55 14.33
C LYS A 64 16.17 0.49 14.09
N PHE A 65 15.51 0.93 15.15
CA PHE A 65 14.51 1.99 15.10
C PHE A 65 15.00 3.21 15.86
N THR A 66 15.24 4.30 15.15
CA THR A 66 15.45 5.62 15.78
C THR A 66 14.10 6.15 16.24
N LEU A 67 13.95 6.47 17.53
CA LEU A 67 12.71 6.95 18.12
C LEU A 67 12.61 8.48 18.10
N GLU A 68 11.40 9.00 18.35
CA GLU A 68 11.11 10.45 18.33
C GLU A 68 11.89 11.27 19.38
N ASP A 69 12.43 10.61 20.42
CA ASP A 69 13.31 11.21 21.43
C ASP A 69 14.81 11.12 21.08
N GLY A 70 15.15 10.57 19.91
CA GLY A 70 16.52 10.36 19.43
C GLY A 70 17.20 9.09 19.93
N SER A 71 16.55 8.30 20.80
CA SER A 71 17.05 6.98 21.19
C SER A 71 16.98 5.98 20.04
N VAL A 72 17.74 4.88 20.13
CA VAL A 72 17.73 3.81 19.12
C VAL A 72 17.43 2.48 19.80
N GLU A 73 16.43 1.76 19.31
CA GLU A 73 16.11 0.40 19.77
C GLU A 73 16.53 -0.65 18.73
N ASP A 74 17.30 -1.64 19.17
CA ASP A 74 17.57 -2.87 18.41
C ASP A 74 16.43 -3.86 18.64
N VAL A 75 15.64 -4.10 17.59
CA VAL A 75 14.40 -4.88 17.66
C VAL A 75 14.53 -6.15 16.83
N HIS A 76 14.42 -7.30 17.50
CA HIS A 76 14.55 -8.60 16.86
C HIS A 76 13.23 -9.06 16.22
N ALA A 77 13.32 -9.44 14.95
CA ALA A 77 12.27 -10.06 14.15
C ALA A 77 10.90 -9.33 14.14
N PRO A 78 10.87 -7.99 13.94
CA PRO A 78 9.59 -7.29 13.80
C PRO A 78 8.87 -7.73 12.52
N TRP A 79 7.54 -7.68 12.52
CA TRP A 79 6.74 -7.85 11.32
C TRP A 79 6.44 -6.49 10.70
N HIS A 80 6.60 -6.36 9.38
CA HIS A 80 5.98 -5.26 8.66
C HIS A 80 4.46 -5.45 8.66
N SER A 81 3.71 -4.38 8.89
CA SER A 81 2.26 -4.41 9.10
C SER A 81 1.59 -3.25 8.37
N ASN A 82 0.29 -3.05 8.59
CA ASN A 82 -0.53 -2.06 7.89
C ASN A 82 -1.37 -1.22 8.88
N GLY A 83 -1.95 -0.13 8.38
CA GLY A 83 -2.71 0.84 9.19
C GLY A 83 -3.97 0.25 9.80
N GLU A 84 -4.64 -0.68 9.11
CA GLU A 84 -5.85 -1.34 9.60
C GLU A 84 -5.59 -2.22 10.83
N ASP A 85 -4.49 -2.96 10.80
CA ASP A 85 -4.04 -3.80 11.91
C ASP A 85 -3.57 -2.97 13.10
N LEU A 86 -2.89 -1.83 12.85
CA LEU A 86 -2.50 -0.87 13.88
C LEU A 86 -3.73 -0.26 14.56
N PHE A 87 -4.70 0.18 13.77
CA PHE A 87 -5.92 0.82 14.26
C PHE A 87 -6.72 -0.14 15.16
N LYS A 88 -6.91 -1.39 14.73
CA LYS A 88 -7.58 -2.42 15.55
C LYS A 88 -6.90 -2.64 16.90
N ASP A 89 -5.58 -2.61 16.92
CA ASP A 89 -4.80 -2.93 18.11
C ASP A 89 -4.62 -1.74 19.07
N THR A 90 -4.45 -0.53 18.54
CA THR A 90 -4.05 0.67 19.30
C THR A 90 -5.06 1.81 19.27
N GLY A 91 -5.97 1.84 18.30
CA GLY A 91 -6.86 2.98 18.03
C GLY A 91 -6.21 4.14 17.27
N ILE A 92 -4.92 4.05 16.95
CA ILE A 92 -4.23 5.05 16.13
C ILE A 92 -4.64 4.86 14.67
N ASP A 93 -5.23 5.91 14.08
CA ASP A 93 -5.66 5.90 12.69
C ASP A 93 -4.62 6.57 11.80
N VAL A 94 -4.00 5.75 10.95
CA VAL A 94 -3.11 6.18 9.87
C VAL A 94 -3.58 5.60 8.53
N ARG A 95 -4.80 5.07 8.47
CA ARG A 95 -5.31 4.43 7.25
C ARG A 95 -5.47 5.49 6.16
N GLY A 96 -5.08 5.14 4.95
CA GLY A 96 -5.06 6.07 3.84
C GLY A 96 -3.81 6.96 3.77
N HIS A 97 -2.88 6.81 4.70
CA HIS A 97 -1.63 7.57 4.71
C HIS A 97 -0.51 6.76 4.03
N SER A 98 -0.75 6.34 2.80
CA SER A 98 0.19 5.58 1.96
C SER A 98 0.34 6.21 0.59
N TYR A 99 1.54 6.13 0.02
CA TYR A 99 1.76 6.58 -1.35
C TYR A 99 1.39 5.48 -2.35
N HIS A 100 0.46 5.78 -3.25
CA HIS A 100 0.05 4.87 -4.32
C HIS A 100 0.10 5.52 -5.70
N THR A 101 0.43 4.70 -6.70
CA THR A 101 0.10 4.95 -8.11
C THR A 101 -1.06 4.05 -8.49
N TYR A 102 -1.93 4.50 -9.38
CA TYR A 102 -3.08 3.69 -9.82
C TYR A 102 -3.58 4.09 -11.20
N VAL A 103 -4.38 3.19 -11.77
CA VAL A 103 -5.13 3.40 -12.99
C VAL A 103 -6.50 2.72 -12.85
N ILE A 104 -7.54 3.43 -13.27
CA ILE A 104 -8.90 2.94 -13.42
C ILE A 104 -9.28 3.08 -14.90
N SER A 105 -9.74 2.00 -15.51
CA SER A 105 -10.01 1.94 -16.95
C SER A 105 -11.19 1.04 -17.29
N LEU A 106 -11.81 1.23 -18.44
CA LEU A 106 -12.86 0.32 -18.94
C LEU A 106 -12.25 -0.93 -19.60
N GLY A 107 -11.10 -0.77 -20.26
CA GLY A 107 -10.39 -1.85 -20.92
C GLY A 107 -9.03 -2.15 -20.31
N ARG A 108 -8.59 -3.41 -20.48
CA ARG A 108 -7.26 -3.90 -20.09
C ARG A 108 -6.84 -5.01 -21.04
N HIS A 109 -5.66 -4.87 -21.63
CA HIS A 109 -4.96 -5.92 -22.36
C HIS A 109 -3.77 -6.40 -21.53
N ARG A 110 -3.77 -7.70 -21.22
CA ARG A 110 -2.66 -8.31 -20.48
C ARG A 110 -1.46 -8.48 -21.42
N SER A 111 -0.29 -8.02 -20.99
CA SER A 111 0.95 -8.27 -21.74
C SER A 111 1.21 -9.77 -21.88
N GLU A 112 1.75 -10.19 -23.03
CA GLU A 112 2.11 -11.60 -23.24
C GLU A 112 3.15 -12.07 -22.20
N GLY A 113 2.91 -13.24 -21.61
CA GLY A 113 3.68 -13.77 -20.47
C GLY A 113 2.97 -13.54 -19.13
N THR A 114 2.88 -14.58 -18.30
CA THR A 114 2.00 -14.62 -17.11
C THR A 114 2.49 -13.80 -15.90
N SER A 115 3.52 -12.96 -16.04
CA SER A 115 4.12 -12.25 -14.91
C SER A 115 3.48 -10.89 -14.64
N TRP A 116 3.11 -10.65 -13.38
CA TRP A 116 2.66 -9.34 -12.90
C TRP A 116 3.75 -8.25 -12.93
N SER A 117 5.01 -8.63 -13.14
CA SER A 117 6.13 -7.69 -13.34
C SER A 117 6.10 -6.98 -14.69
N ARG A 118 5.31 -7.47 -15.66
CA ARG A 118 5.12 -6.78 -16.93
C ARG A 118 3.93 -5.82 -16.83
N PRO A 119 4.03 -4.60 -17.40
CA PRO A 119 2.90 -3.68 -17.41
C PRO A 119 1.79 -4.23 -18.30
N ASP A 120 0.54 -4.12 -17.85
CA ASP A 120 -0.62 -4.28 -18.71
C ASP A 120 -0.90 -2.97 -19.44
N VAL A 121 -1.55 -3.06 -20.60
CA VAL A 121 -2.04 -1.88 -21.32
C VAL A 121 -3.48 -1.62 -20.91
N HIS A 122 -3.70 -0.53 -20.18
CA HIS A 122 -5.03 -0.03 -19.83
C HIS A 122 -5.54 0.87 -20.95
N THR A 123 -6.77 0.66 -21.40
CA THR A 123 -7.42 1.45 -22.46
C THR A 123 -8.69 2.09 -21.94
N GLU A 124 -9.09 3.22 -22.52
CA GLU A 124 -10.25 3.98 -22.05
C GLU A 124 -10.08 4.35 -20.56
N VAL A 125 -8.95 5.02 -20.28
CA VAL A 125 -8.56 5.39 -18.91
C VAL A 125 -9.52 6.45 -18.38
N LEU A 126 -10.18 6.13 -17.27
CA LEU A 126 -11.11 7.00 -16.58
C LEU A 126 -10.37 7.92 -15.60
N GLU A 127 -9.39 7.36 -14.89
CA GLU A 127 -8.60 8.08 -13.92
C GLU A 127 -7.24 7.39 -13.76
N CYS A 128 -6.17 8.18 -13.59
CA CYS A 128 -4.86 7.64 -13.24
C CYS A 128 -4.05 8.62 -12.42
N ALA A 129 -3.21 8.08 -11.54
CA ALA A 129 -2.12 8.78 -10.89
C ALA A 129 -0.80 8.20 -11.41
N SER A 130 -0.16 8.94 -12.32
CA SER A 130 1.13 8.54 -12.91
C SER A 130 2.29 8.67 -11.94
N GLU A 131 2.17 9.57 -10.97
CA GLU A 131 3.11 9.74 -9.86
C GLU A 131 2.44 9.29 -8.55
N PRO A 132 3.22 8.83 -7.55
CA PRO A 132 2.66 8.45 -6.26
C PRO A 132 1.95 9.62 -5.60
N ILE A 133 0.71 9.39 -5.15
CA ILE A 133 -0.08 10.35 -4.37
C ILE A 133 -0.47 9.74 -3.03
N LEU A 134 -0.66 10.59 -2.02
CA LEU A 134 -1.11 10.15 -0.70
C LEU A 134 -2.58 9.76 -0.79
N ILE A 135 -2.85 8.46 -0.78
CA ILE A 135 -4.20 7.90 -0.92
C ILE A 135 -4.26 6.46 -0.38
N GLY A 136 -5.38 6.10 0.23
CA GLY A 136 -5.65 4.74 0.68
C GLY A 136 -6.11 3.81 -0.44
N HIS A 137 -5.78 2.52 -0.31
CA HIS A 137 -6.25 1.50 -1.25
C HIS A 137 -7.78 1.37 -1.26
N GLU A 138 -8.45 1.55 -0.12
CA GLU A 138 -9.92 1.56 -0.06
C GLU A 138 -10.51 2.76 -0.79
N GLU A 139 -9.89 3.95 -0.70
CA GLU A 139 -10.35 5.12 -1.45
C GLU A 139 -10.20 4.90 -2.97
N ILE A 140 -9.10 4.29 -3.42
CA ILE A 140 -8.93 3.91 -4.83
C ILE A 140 -10.07 2.99 -5.29
N LYS A 141 -10.44 1.98 -4.47
CA LYS A 141 -11.57 1.09 -4.77
C LYS A 141 -12.91 1.82 -4.79
N GLU A 142 -13.13 2.76 -3.87
CA GLU A 142 -14.35 3.57 -3.86
C GLU A 142 -14.47 4.43 -5.12
N ARG A 143 -13.36 5.02 -5.60
CA ARG A 143 -13.33 5.74 -6.88
C ARG A 143 -13.69 4.82 -8.05
N ALA A 144 -13.11 3.62 -8.10
CA ALA A 144 -13.43 2.63 -9.13
C ALA A 144 -14.92 2.22 -9.09
N LYS A 145 -15.49 1.98 -7.90
CA LYS A 145 -16.93 1.68 -7.75
C LYS A 145 -17.82 2.81 -8.23
N LYS A 146 -17.46 4.08 -7.96
CA LYS A 146 -18.21 5.25 -8.47
C LYS A 146 -18.24 5.26 -9.99
N PHE A 147 -17.13 4.96 -10.66
CA PHE A 147 -17.11 4.83 -12.11
C PHE A 147 -17.94 3.66 -12.61
N ALA A 148 -17.84 2.48 -11.98
CA ALA A 148 -18.66 1.32 -12.36
C ALA A 148 -20.16 1.64 -12.32
N GLN A 149 -20.58 2.37 -11.29
CA GLN A 149 -21.96 2.85 -11.15
C GLN A 149 -22.33 3.90 -12.20
N GLN A 150 -21.46 4.89 -12.44
CA GLN A 150 -21.69 5.95 -13.43
C GLN A 150 -21.84 5.40 -14.85
N PHE A 151 -20.98 4.44 -15.24
CA PHE A 151 -20.95 3.88 -16.58
C PHE A 151 -21.81 2.61 -16.74
N LYS A 152 -22.45 2.14 -15.65
CA LYS A 152 -23.27 0.91 -15.60
C LYS A 152 -22.57 -0.30 -16.21
N GLN A 153 -21.28 -0.43 -15.93
CA GLN A 153 -20.44 -1.52 -16.40
C GLN A 153 -19.30 -1.74 -15.41
N LYS A 154 -18.66 -2.91 -15.48
CA LYS A 154 -17.46 -3.17 -14.68
C LYS A 154 -16.31 -2.25 -15.10
N VAL A 155 -15.47 -1.87 -14.15
CA VAL A 155 -14.22 -1.14 -14.42
C VAL A 155 -13.04 -1.94 -13.91
N TRP A 156 -11.91 -1.85 -14.59
CA TRP A 156 -10.67 -2.45 -14.13
C TRP A 156 -9.90 -1.43 -13.27
N VAL A 157 -9.46 -1.86 -12.10
CA VAL A 157 -8.61 -1.06 -11.21
C VAL A 157 -7.28 -1.78 -11.00
N SER A 158 -6.18 -1.06 -11.16
CA SER A 158 -4.84 -1.51 -10.78
C SER A 158 -4.18 -0.43 -9.93
N TYR A 159 -3.57 -0.82 -8.81
CA TYR A 159 -2.79 0.10 -7.97
C TYR A 159 -1.56 -0.59 -7.38
N LYS A 160 -0.56 0.20 -7.02
CA LYS A 160 0.60 -0.24 -6.26
C LYS A 160 1.11 0.85 -5.32
N GLY A 161 1.64 0.41 -4.18
CA GLY A 161 2.37 1.21 -3.23
C GLY A 161 3.55 0.40 -2.65
N LEU A 162 4.10 0.88 -1.54
CA LEU A 162 5.20 0.21 -0.84
C LEU A 162 4.79 -1.17 -0.29
N GLY A 163 3.53 -1.34 0.12
CA GLY A 163 2.97 -2.60 0.60
C GLY A 163 2.65 -3.64 -0.49
N GLY A 164 2.98 -3.35 -1.76
CA GLY A 164 2.68 -4.20 -2.91
C GLY A 164 1.60 -3.60 -3.81
N GLY A 165 1.06 -4.43 -4.71
CA GLY A 165 0.05 -4.00 -5.66
C GLY A 165 -1.07 -5.01 -5.86
N CYS A 166 -2.21 -4.51 -6.32
CA CYS A 166 -3.42 -5.27 -6.52
C CYS A 166 -4.10 -4.81 -7.81
N ALA A 167 -4.76 -5.74 -8.50
CA ALA A 167 -5.59 -5.43 -9.65
C ALA A 167 -6.81 -6.35 -9.71
N GLY A 168 -7.91 -5.82 -10.24
CA GLY A 168 -9.16 -6.58 -10.38
C GLY A 168 -10.25 -5.80 -11.09
N TRP A 169 -11.34 -6.51 -11.38
CA TRP A 169 -12.60 -5.89 -11.81
C TRP A 169 -13.37 -5.42 -10.58
N GLU A 170 -13.84 -4.17 -10.62
CA GLU A 170 -14.90 -3.68 -9.75
C GLU A 170 -16.22 -3.73 -10.54
N ASP A 171 -17.15 -4.54 -10.04
CA ASP A 171 -18.43 -4.78 -10.70
C ASP A 171 -19.43 -3.64 -10.49
N TYR A 172 -20.24 -3.40 -11.51
CA TYR A 172 -21.50 -2.71 -11.33
C TYR A 172 -22.47 -3.62 -10.57
N LYS A 173 -23.07 -3.11 -9.51
CA LYS A 173 -24.16 -3.78 -8.80
C LYS A 173 -25.44 -2.98 -9.04
N GLU A 174 -26.44 -3.60 -9.67
CA GLU A 174 -27.80 -3.06 -9.71
C GLU A 174 -28.33 -3.00 -8.28
N GLY A 175 -28.84 -1.82 -7.91
CA GLY A 175 -29.51 -1.58 -6.63
C GLY A 175 -30.95 -2.04 -6.63
#